data_AF-F8A144-F1
#
_entry.id   AF-F8A144-F1
#
_cell.length_a   1.000
_cell.length_b   1.000
_cell.length_c   1.000
_cell.angle_alpha   90.00
_cell.angle_beta   90.00
_cell.angle_gamma   90.00
#
_symmetry.space_group_name_H-M   'P 1'
#
loop_
_entity.id
_entity.type
_entity.pdbx_description
1 polymer ?
#
loop_
_entity_poly.entity_id
_entity_poly.type
_entity_poly.pdbx_seq_one_letter_code
_entity_poly.pdbx_strand_id
1 'polypeptide(L)'
;MHTNLLVSGGSPDFGTIDGLLATTADGIGTSAWAGVAAVGVIVLLGLVMIVRNSVLRRRGGRIPAVVRDLEARGYLTVYATDGPHGPDWTLRRLRMPDRTLTATERAWYFAVFGTTLTTVVHWSEVRPPSVHAWPELRAATDPPRPPRDEPAPCD
;
A
#
# COMPACT_ATOMS: atom_id res chain seq x y z
N MET A 1 8.54 -69.79 24.12
CA MET A 1 7.36 -68.92 24.21
C MET A 1 7.69 -67.62 23.50
N HIS A 2 7.17 -67.43 22.28
CA HIS A 2 7.42 -66.26 21.43
C HIS A 2 6.17 -65.39 21.44
N THR A 3 6.32 -64.12 21.82
CA THR A 3 5.26 -63.12 21.83
C THR A 3 5.31 -62.35 20.52
N ASN A 4 4.36 -62.61 19.62
CA ASN A 4 4.19 -61.85 18.38
C ASN A 4 3.50 -60.52 18.67
N LEU A 5 4.21 -59.41 18.42
CA LEU A 5 3.67 -58.06 18.35
C LEU A 5 2.95 -57.88 17.01
N LEU A 6 1.62 -57.92 17.01
CA LEU A 6 0.80 -57.47 15.89
C LEU A 6 0.70 -55.94 15.94
N VAL A 7 1.47 -55.27 15.09
CA VAL A 7 1.26 -53.87 14.71
C VAL A 7 0.02 -53.82 13.82
N SER A 8 -1.09 -53.34 14.37
CA SER A 8 -2.29 -53.02 13.62
C SER A 8 -2.14 -51.61 13.04
N GLY A 9 -2.03 -51.52 11.71
CA GLY A 9 -2.07 -50.25 10.98
C GLY A 9 -3.47 -49.64 11.05
N GLY A 10 -3.67 -48.72 12.00
CA GLY A 10 -4.84 -47.86 12.04
C GLY A 10 -4.68 -46.73 11.02
N SER A 11 -5.49 -46.77 9.96
CA SER A 11 -5.68 -45.66 9.03
C SER A 11 -6.23 -44.45 9.80
N PRO A 12 -5.72 -43.21 9.61
CA PRO A 12 -6.39 -42.03 10.15
C PRO A 12 -7.68 -41.81 9.36
N ASP A 13 -8.82 -42.16 9.97
CA ASP A 13 -10.14 -41.77 9.51
C ASP A 13 -10.23 -40.23 9.54
N PHE A 14 -10.07 -39.60 8.38
CA PHE A 14 -10.41 -38.19 8.14
C PHE A 14 -11.93 -38.00 8.05
N GLY A 15 -12.68 -38.59 8.96
CA GLY A 15 -14.16 -38.66 8.98
C GLY A 15 -14.83 -37.61 9.85
N THR A 16 -14.25 -36.41 10.01
CA THR A 16 -14.76 -35.43 10.99
C THR A 16 -14.78 -33.99 10.48
N ILE A 17 -15.14 -33.78 9.21
CA ILE A 17 -15.46 -32.44 8.70
C ILE A 17 -16.94 -32.35 8.27
N ASP A 18 -17.51 -33.44 7.74
CA ASP A 18 -18.92 -33.47 7.32
C ASP A 18 -19.92 -33.37 8.49
N GLY A 19 -19.56 -33.87 9.69
CA GLY A 19 -20.42 -33.78 10.87
C GLY A 19 -20.60 -32.35 11.42
N LEU A 20 -19.61 -31.47 11.20
CA LEU A 20 -19.66 -30.09 11.69
C LEU A 20 -20.54 -29.20 10.80
N LEU A 21 -20.67 -29.53 9.50
CA LEU A 21 -21.64 -28.90 8.62
C LEU A 21 -23.06 -29.45 8.82
N ALA A 22 -23.21 -30.75 9.12
CA ALA A 22 -24.51 -31.35 9.34
C ALA A 22 -25.24 -30.77 10.57
N THR A 23 -24.49 -30.39 11.62
CA THR A 23 -25.08 -29.88 12.87
C THR A 23 -25.58 -28.42 12.76
N THR A 24 -25.25 -27.72 11.68
CA THR A 24 -25.79 -26.37 11.40
C THR A 24 -27.02 -26.40 10.47
N ALA A 25 -27.36 -27.55 9.88
CA ALA A 25 -28.44 -27.66 8.89
C ALA A 25 -29.83 -27.89 9.52
N ASP A 26 -29.92 -28.56 10.68
CA ASP A 26 -31.22 -28.96 11.26
C ASP A 26 -31.92 -27.87 12.09
N GLY A 27 -31.35 -26.66 12.15
CA GLY A 27 -31.91 -25.52 12.89
C GLY A 27 -32.45 -24.39 12.01
N ILE A 28 -32.52 -24.55 10.69
CA ILE A 28 -32.97 -23.48 9.78
C ILE A 28 -34.50 -23.52 9.64
N GLY A 29 -35.19 -23.27 10.74
CA GLY A 29 -36.54 -22.74 10.69
C GLY A 29 -36.51 -21.34 10.09
N THR A 30 -37.33 -21.08 9.06
CA THR A 30 -37.56 -19.79 8.35
C THR A 30 -36.56 -19.40 7.25
N SER A 31 -36.70 -20.10 6.12
CA SER A 31 -35.94 -20.03 4.87
C SER A 31 -35.91 -18.68 4.10
N ALA A 32 -36.68 -17.67 4.52
CA ALA A 32 -36.62 -16.34 3.89
C ALA A 32 -35.64 -15.39 4.60
N TRP A 33 -35.47 -15.52 5.91
CA TRP A 33 -34.65 -14.60 6.71
C TRP A 33 -33.17 -14.99 6.72
N ALA A 34 -32.84 -16.27 6.53
CA ALA A 34 -31.46 -16.73 6.42
C ALA A 34 -30.73 -16.13 5.21
N GLY A 35 -31.42 -15.96 4.07
CA GLY A 35 -30.87 -15.30 2.88
C GLY A 35 -30.60 -13.81 3.11
N VAL A 36 -31.52 -13.12 3.78
CA VAL A 36 -31.36 -11.70 4.14
C VAL A 36 -30.24 -11.50 5.16
N ALA A 37 -30.10 -12.41 6.13
CA ALA A 37 -29.01 -12.38 7.10
C ALA A 37 -27.65 -12.60 6.43
N ALA A 38 -27.54 -13.55 5.50
CA ALA A 38 -26.31 -13.80 4.75
C ALA A 38 -25.91 -12.59 3.87
N VAL A 39 -26.87 -11.99 3.15
CA VAL A 39 -26.63 -10.76 2.38
C VAL A 39 -26.25 -9.60 3.31
N GLY A 40 -26.92 -9.48 4.46
CA GLY A 40 -26.62 -8.47 5.47
C GLY A 40 -25.19 -8.58 5.99
N VAL A 41 -24.70 -9.80 6.26
CA VAL A 41 -23.31 -10.04 6.67
C VAL A 41 -22.32 -9.66 5.57
N ILE A 42 -22.60 -10.02 4.31
CA ILE A 42 -21.73 -9.66 3.17
C ILE A 42 -21.66 -8.13 2.99
N VAL A 43 -22.80 -7.45 3.05
CA VAL A 43 -22.89 -5.99 2.94
C VAL A 43 -22.18 -5.32 4.12
N LEU A 44 -22.37 -5.83 5.34
CA LEU A 44 -21.69 -5.33 6.53
C LEU A 44 -20.17 -5.53 6.43
N LEU A 45 -19.71 -6.69 5.97
CA LEU A 45 -18.28 -6.96 5.75
C LEU A 45 -17.70 -5.99 4.71
N GLY A 46 -18.42 -5.78 3.61
CA GLY A 46 -18.05 -4.82 2.57
C GLY A 46 -17.98 -3.40 3.11
N LEU A 47 -18.98 -2.99 3.91
CA LEU A 47 -19.02 -1.67 4.53
C LEU A 47 -17.86 -1.49 5.53
N VAL A 48 -17.58 -2.49 6.36
CA VAL A 48 -16.44 -2.49 7.29
C VAL A 48 -15.12 -2.40 6.54
N MET A 49 -14.96 -3.11 5.42
CA MET A 49 -13.78 -2.98 4.57
C MET A 49 -13.65 -1.58 3.97
N ILE A 50 -14.75 -1.00 3.47
CA ILE A 50 -14.76 0.35 2.90
C ILE A 50 -14.40 1.38 3.97
N VAL A 51 -15.04 1.31 5.14
CA VAL A 51 -14.78 2.21 6.27
C VAL A 51 -13.34 2.05 6.75
N ARG A 52 -12.85 0.82 6.91
CA ARG A 52 -11.46 0.55 7.32
C ARG A 52 -10.47 1.11 6.29
N ASN A 53 -10.72 0.89 4.99
CA ASN A 53 -9.91 1.44 3.90
C ASN A 53 -9.97 2.98 3.86
N SER A 54 -11.14 3.58 4.13
CA SER A 54 -11.30 5.03 4.23
C SER A 54 -10.63 5.63 5.46
N VAL A 55 -10.64 4.94 6.60
CA VAL A 55 -9.97 5.36 7.84
C VAL A 55 -8.46 5.22 7.70
N LEU A 56 -7.96 4.16 7.07
CA LEU A 56 -6.56 4.00 6.69
C LEU A 56 -6.11 5.13 5.75
N ARG A 57 -6.94 5.47 4.74
CA ARG A 57 -6.74 6.64 3.86
C ARG A 57 -6.70 7.99 4.58
N ARG A 58 -7.29 8.09 5.78
CA ARG A 58 -7.33 9.34 6.57
C ARG A 58 -6.26 9.43 7.64
N ARG A 59 -5.69 8.31 8.12
CA ARG A 59 -4.76 8.28 9.26
C ARG A 59 -3.28 8.12 8.87
N GLY A 60 -2.96 7.41 7.79
CA GLY A 60 -1.60 7.40 7.27
C GLY A 60 -1.36 8.72 6.52
N GLY A 61 -0.29 9.45 6.86
CA GLY A 61 0.02 10.79 6.34
C GLY A 61 -0.28 10.96 4.84
N ARG A 62 -0.74 12.15 4.45
CA ARG A 62 -1.17 12.43 3.07
C ARG A 62 0.01 12.23 2.10
N ILE A 63 -0.03 11.15 1.33
CA ILE A 63 0.93 10.90 0.26
C ILE A 63 0.86 12.07 -0.75
N PRO A 64 1.99 12.72 -1.09
CA PRO A 64 2.07 13.80 -2.05
C PRO A 64 1.52 13.38 -3.42
N ALA A 65 0.96 14.34 -4.16
CA ALA A 65 0.42 14.10 -5.50
C ALA A 65 1.48 13.50 -6.44
N VAL A 66 2.74 13.94 -6.35
CA VAL A 66 3.86 13.44 -7.18
C VAL A 66 4.08 11.93 -7.00
N VAL A 67 3.91 11.41 -5.79
CA VAL A 67 4.05 9.97 -5.52
C VAL A 67 2.86 9.18 -6.08
N ARG A 68 1.66 9.78 -6.09
CA ARG A 68 0.49 9.19 -6.76
C ARG A 68 0.62 9.21 -8.28
N ASP A 69 1.26 10.23 -8.85
CA ASP A 69 1.54 10.28 -10.29
C ASP A 69 2.54 9.18 -10.69
N LEU A 70 3.57 8.94 -9.86
CA LEU A 70 4.49 7.80 -10.03
C LEU A 70 3.77 6.45 -9.96
N GLU A 71 2.78 6.31 -9.08
CA GLU A 71 1.94 5.12 -9.00
C GLU A 71 1.07 4.96 -10.26
N ALA A 72 0.41 6.03 -10.70
CA ALA A 72 -0.44 6.02 -11.90
C ALA A 72 0.35 5.67 -13.17
N ARG A 73 1.63 6.07 -13.21
CA ARG A 73 2.56 5.75 -14.31
C ARG A 73 3.24 4.38 -14.17
N GLY A 74 2.96 3.63 -13.11
CA GLY A 74 3.45 2.27 -12.91
C GLY A 74 4.91 2.16 -12.47
N TYR A 75 5.50 3.22 -11.91
CA TYR A 75 6.86 3.16 -11.35
C TYR A 75 6.89 2.50 -9.97
N LEU A 76 5.82 2.69 -9.20
CA LEU A 76 5.64 2.13 -7.88
C LEU A 76 4.18 1.79 -7.63
N THR A 77 3.91 1.15 -6.51
CA THR A 77 2.55 0.89 -6.03
C THR A 77 2.50 1.13 -4.53
N VAL A 78 1.37 1.64 -4.07
CA VAL A 78 1.16 2.01 -2.67
C VAL A 78 0.11 1.09 -2.06
N TYR A 79 0.46 0.46 -0.95
CA TYR A 79 -0.46 -0.36 -0.17
C TYR A 79 -0.58 0.19 1.25
N ALA A 80 -1.81 0.18 1.79
CA ALA A 80 -1.99 0.44 3.21
C ALA A 80 -1.44 -0.75 4.00
N THR A 81 -0.65 -0.47 5.03
CA THR A 81 -0.10 -1.47 5.94
C THR A 81 -0.30 -1.05 7.38
N ASP A 82 -0.19 -2.00 8.31
CA ASP A 82 -0.07 -1.69 9.73
C ASP A 82 1.43 -1.72 10.07
N GLY A 83 2.00 -0.54 10.32
CA GLY A 83 3.40 -0.37 10.71
C GLY A 83 3.60 -0.46 12.23
N PRO A 84 4.85 -0.45 12.72
CA PRO A 84 5.18 -0.54 14.14
C PRO A 84 4.62 0.61 14.99
N HIS A 85 4.25 1.72 14.36
CA HIS A 85 3.69 2.91 15.01
C HIS A 85 2.21 3.16 14.67
N GLY A 86 1.53 2.18 14.08
CA GLY A 86 0.14 2.28 13.64
C GLY A 86 -0.01 2.26 12.13
N PRO A 87 -1.16 2.73 11.59
CA PRO A 87 -1.44 2.62 10.16
C PRO A 87 -0.45 3.43 9.32
N ASP A 88 0.20 2.75 8.37
CA ASP A 88 1.26 3.28 7.52
C ASP A 88 1.00 2.91 6.05
N TRP A 89 1.86 3.38 5.15
CA TRP A 89 1.83 3.00 3.74
C TRP A 89 3.13 2.30 3.37
N THR A 90 3.02 1.23 2.59
CA THR A 90 4.17 0.55 2.01
C THR A 90 4.23 0.87 0.52
N LEU A 91 5.39 1.36 0.07
CA LEU A 91 5.67 1.65 -1.32
C LEU A 91 6.54 0.53 -1.88
N ARG A 92 6.08 -0.11 -2.96
CA ARG A 92 6.85 -1.13 -3.66
C ARG A 92 7.27 -0.61 -5.03
N ARG A 93 8.56 -0.73 -5.33
CA ARG A 93 9.14 -0.42 -6.64
C ARG A 93 8.67 -1.45 -7.67
N LEU A 94 8.14 -0.96 -8.79
CA LEU A 94 7.74 -1.79 -9.93
C LEU A 94 8.73 -1.66 -11.09
N ARG A 95 9.22 -0.44 -11.34
CA ARG A 95 10.08 -0.14 -12.49
C ARG A 95 11.15 0.89 -12.13
N MET A 96 12.32 0.79 -12.76
CA MET A 96 13.39 1.78 -12.66
C MET A 96 12.99 3.12 -13.30
N PRO A 97 13.52 4.25 -12.81
CA PRO A 97 13.19 5.56 -13.34
C PRO A 97 13.77 5.69 -14.75
N ASP A 98 12.99 6.21 -15.69
CA ASP A 98 13.44 6.46 -17.06
C ASP A 98 13.53 7.96 -17.36
N ARG A 99 13.86 8.30 -18.61
CA ARG A 99 14.01 9.69 -19.05
C ARG A 99 12.68 10.45 -19.17
N THR A 100 11.54 9.76 -19.12
CA THR A 100 10.20 10.37 -19.22
C THR A 100 9.76 11.03 -17.90
N LEU A 101 10.39 10.66 -16.79
CA LEU A 101 10.15 11.28 -15.49
C LEU A 101 10.72 12.70 -15.45
N THR A 102 9.91 13.63 -14.97
CA THR A 102 10.33 14.99 -14.65
C THR A 102 11.39 15.00 -13.55
N ALA A 103 12.16 16.09 -13.45
CA ALA A 103 13.17 16.25 -12.40
C ALA A 103 12.58 16.06 -10.99
N THR A 104 11.38 16.60 -10.76
CA THR A 104 10.66 16.50 -9.48
C THR A 104 10.20 15.07 -9.18
N GLU A 105 9.61 14.36 -10.15
CA GLU A 105 9.22 12.95 -9.95
C GLU A 105 10.44 12.07 -9.70
N ARG A 106 11.54 12.32 -10.42
CA ARG A 106 12.79 11.58 -10.26
C ARG A 106 13.41 11.82 -8.88
N ALA A 107 13.40 13.07 -8.40
CA ALA A 107 13.83 13.42 -7.05
C ALA A 107 13.01 12.68 -5.99
N TRP A 108 11.68 12.65 -6.13
CA TRP A 108 10.79 11.92 -5.24
C TRP A 108 11.03 10.40 -5.30
N TYR A 109 11.22 9.85 -6.49
CA TYR A 109 11.52 8.44 -6.67
C TYR A 109 12.79 8.03 -5.91
N PHE A 110 13.88 8.81 -6.04
CA PHE A 110 15.12 8.57 -5.31
C PHE A 110 15.00 8.87 -3.81
N ALA A 111 14.14 9.80 -3.40
CA ALA A 111 13.85 10.04 -1.99
C ALA A 111 13.12 8.85 -1.34
N VAL A 112 12.26 8.15 -2.09
CA VAL A 112 11.54 6.96 -1.61
C VAL A 112 12.45 5.74 -1.57
N PHE A 113 13.11 5.38 -2.68
CA PHE A 113 13.85 4.11 -2.79
C PHE A 113 15.36 4.24 -2.51
N GLY A 114 15.86 5.47 -2.37
CA GLY A 114 17.28 5.74 -2.29
C GLY A 114 18.00 5.43 -3.60
N THR A 115 19.34 5.35 -3.53
CA THR A 115 20.18 4.78 -4.60
C THR A 115 20.30 3.26 -4.51
N THR A 116 19.78 2.67 -3.43
CA THR A 116 19.85 1.24 -3.13
C THR A 116 18.79 0.46 -3.90
N LEU A 117 19.05 -0.84 -4.11
CA LEU A 117 18.12 -1.75 -4.79
C LEU A 117 16.90 -2.13 -3.95
N THR A 118 16.61 -1.40 -2.86
CA THR A 118 15.47 -1.63 -1.99
C THR A 118 14.18 -1.58 -2.81
N THR A 119 13.41 -2.66 -2.74
CA THR A 119 12.18 -2.84 -3.51
C THR A 119 10.94 -2.43 -2.74
N VAL A 120 11.01 -2.36 -1.41
CA VAL A 120 9.87 -2.08 -0.53
C VAL A 120 10.32 -1.12 0.57
N VAL A 121 9.59 -0.02 0.74
CA VAL A 121 9.91 1.03 1.73
C VAL A 121 8.64 1.45 2.45
N HIS A 122 8.73 1.69 3.76
CA HIS A 122 7.61 2.23 4.53
C HIS A 122 7.56 3.75 4.41
N TRP A 123 6.37 4.33 4.29
CA TRP A 123 6.19 5.77 4.12
C TRP A 123 6.73 6.57 5.30
N SER A 124 6.64 6.02 6.51
CA SER A 124 7.28 6.56 7.71
C SER A 124 8.81 6.70 7.61
N GLU A 125 9.47 5.91 6.74
CA GLU A 125 10.92 5.96 6.50
C GLU A 125 11.30 6.95 5.39
N VAL A 126 10.33 7.33 4.55
CA VAL A 126 10.58 8.23 3.41
C VAL A 126 10.88 9.63 3.92
N ARG A 127 12.09 10.10 3.62
CA ARG A 127 12.44 11.50 3.85
C ARG A 127 12.10 12.32 2.60
N PRO A 128 11.22 13.34 2.70
CA PRO A 128 10.89 14.14 1.53
C PRO A 128 12.13 14.85 0.99
N PRO A 129 12.28 14.99 -0.33
CA PRO A 129 13.37 15.75 -0.90
C PRO A 129 13.28 17.19 -0.38
N SER A 130 14.33 17.65 0.29
CA SER A 130 14.36 19.01 0.82
C SER A 130 14.31 19.99 -0.36
N VAL A 131 13.26 20.80 -0.43
CA VAL A 131 13.03 21.81 -1.47
C VAL A 131 14.23 22.78 -1.61
N HIS A 132 15.04 22.90 -0.55
CA HIS A 132 16.26 23.69 -0.55
C HIS A 132 17.49 23.04 -1.21
N ALA A 133 17.53 21.72 -1.37
CA ALA A 133 18.71 21.00 -1.85
C ALA A 133 18.81 20.86 -3.39
N TRP A 134 17.88 21.44 -4.15
CA TRP A 134 17.84 21.31 -5.61
C TRP A 134 18.05 22.67 -6.29
N PRO A 135 19.29 23.18 -6.35
CA PRO A 135 19.61 24.44 -7.04
C PRO A 135 19.24 24.41 -8.54
N GLU A 136 19.27 23.24 -9.18
CA GLU A 136 18.90 23.08 -10.59
C GLU A 136 17.42 23.40 -10.88
N LEU A 137 16.52 23.09 -9.94
CA LEU A 137 15.09 23.41 -10.06
C LEU A 137 14.83 24.91 -9.84
N ARG A 138 15.64 25.59 -9.01
CA ARG A 138 15.59 27.06 -8.90
C ARG A 138 16.09 27.72 -10.18
N ALA A 139 17.19 27.24 -10.76
CA ALA A 139 17.73 27.79 -12.00
C ALA A 139 16.76 27.63 -13.19
N ALA A 140 15.93 26.57 -13.21
CA ALA A 140 14.92 26.38 -14.25
C ALA A 140 13.63 27.21 -14.03
N THR A 141 13.37 27.68 -12.81
CA THR A 141 12.12 28.39 -12.46
C THR A 141 12.34 29.89 -12.27
N ASP A 142 13.57 30.33 -12.01
CA ASP A 142 13.94 31.74 -11.97
C ASP A 142 14.26 32.20 -13.41
N PRO A 143 13.37 32.96 -14.07
CA PRO A 143 13.66 33.46 -15.40
C PRO A 143 14.94 34.30 -15.34
N PRO A 144 15.78 34.29 -16.40
CA PRO A 144 16.97 35.12 -16.45
C PRO A 144 16.56 36.55 -16.14
N ARG A 145 17.09 37.10 -15.04
CA ARG A 145 16.80 38.46 -14.62
C ARG A 145 17.15 39.37 -15.81
N PRO A 146 16.21 40.17 -16.32
CA PRO A 146 16.54 41.10 -17.39
C PRO A 146 17.75 41.94 -16.94
N PRO A 147 18.67 42.27 -17.87
CA PRO A 147 19.80 43.13 -17.54
C PRO A 147 19.25 44.35 -16.81
N ARG A 148 19.81 44.64 -15.63
CA ARG A 148 19.48 45.86 -14.91
C ARG A 148 19.83 47.00 -15.85
N ASP A 149 18.85 47.81 -16.21
CA ASP A 149 19.09 49.10 -16.85
C ASP A 149 19.93 49.92 -15.85
N GLU A 150 21.24 49.86 -16.02
CA GLU A 150 22.18 50.66 -15.26
C GLU A 150 21.97 52.11 -15.72
N PRO A 151 21.52 53.03 -14.84
CA PRO A 151 21.29 54.40 -15.23
C PRO A 151 22.62 55.00 -15.69
N ALA A 152 22.63 55.52 -16.92
CA ALA A 152 23.79 56.21 -17.46
C ALA A 152 24.22 57.33 -16.49
N PRO A 153 25.52 57.51 -16.24
CA PRO A 153 26.01 58.61 -15.41
C PRO A 153 25.60 59.94 -16.06
N CYS A 154 24.97 60.81 -15.27
CA CYS A 154 24.72 62.19 -15.67
C CYS A 154 26.06 62.96 -15.59
N ASP A 155 26.54 63.42 -16.73
CA ASP A 155 27.59 64.45 -16.84
C ASP A 155 27.05 65.84 -16.43
#